data_AF-A0A8S2G894-F1
#
_entry.id   AF-A0A8S2G894-F1
#
_cell.length_a   1.000
_cell.length_b   1.000
_cell.length_c   1.000
_cell.angle_alpha   90.00
_cell.angle_beta   90.00
_cell.angle_gamma   90.00
#
_symmetry.space_group_name_H-M   'P 1'
#
loop_
_entity.id
_entity.type
_entity.pdbx_description
1 polymer ?
#
loop_
_entity_poly.entity_id
_entity_poly.type
_entity_poly.pdbx_seq_one_letter_code
_entity_poly.pdbx_strand_id
1 'polypeptide(L)'
;APTDEQGNVGIGQLESVLRNERTPQTYVSFLTCTNNLDDVKYLSNWDKNIPNVDVLDDYRSERAEVQRVRGNNFSFSYGDYIAKAILGPVDPWLVSSCEMNHHHYFCSFG
;
A
#
# COMPACT_ATOMS: atom_id res chain seq x y z
N ALA A 1 0.89 14.35 7.16
CA ALA A 1 1.22 13.72 8.45
C ALA A 1 0.01 13.59 9.40
N PRO A 2 -0.10 12.49 10.19
CA PRO A 2 -1.10 12.32 11.25
C PRO A 2 -0.91 13.35 12.37
N THR A 3 -2.02 13.77 13.01
CA THR A 3 -2.00 14.75 14.10
C THR A 3 -2.79 14.27 15.31
N ASP A 4 -2.39 14.74 16.50
CA ASP A 4 -3.17 14.57 17.72
C ASP A 4 -4.37 15.54 17.77
N GLU A 5 -5.16 15.49 18.85
CA GLU A 5 -6.32 16.37 19.05
C GLU A 5 -5.94 17.86 19.14
N GLN A 6 -4.66 18.17 19.36
CA GLN A 6 -4.11 19.52 19.45
C GLN A 6 -3.44 19.97 18.14
N GLY A 7 -3.43 19.12 17.11
CA GLY A 7 -2.83 19.41 15.81
C GLY A 7 -1.31 19.20 15.74
N ASN A 8 -0.68 18.62 16.77
CA ASN A 8 0.75 18.30 16.72
C ASN A 8 0.99 17.05 15.88
N VAL A 9 2.09 17.03 15.13
CA VAL A 9 2.45 15.89 14.28
C VAL A 9 2.79 14.66 15.13
N GLY A 10 2.04 13.58 14.92
CA GLY A 10 2.08 12.35 15.73
C GLY A 10 2.65 11.12 15.02
N ILE A 11 3.59 11.27 14.09
CA ILE A 11 4.12 10.14 13.29
C ILE A 11 4.68 9.02 14.18
N GLY A 12 5.50 9.35 15.18
CA GLY A 12 6.10 8.36 16.07
C GLY A 12 5.08 7.66 16.99
N GLN A 13 4.02 8.36 17.37
CA GLN A 13 2.93 7.78 18.16
C GLN A 13 2.16 6.76 17.32
N LEU A 14 1.80 7.11 16.08
CA LEU A 14 1.15 6.19 15.16
C LEU A 14 2.03 4.97 14.85
N GLU A 15 3.33 5.16 14.65
CA GLU A 15 4.28 4.04 14.47
C GLU A 15 4.30 3.12 15.69
N SER A 16 4.31 3.67 16.91
CA SER A 16 4.23 2.87 18.14
C SER A 16 2.95 2.04 18.19
N VAL A 17 1.81 2.62 17.82
CA VAL A 17 0.54 1.89 17.77
C VAL A 17 0.62 0.73 16.78
N LEU A 18 1.13 0.98 15.56
CA LEU A 18 1.23 -0.04 14.51
C LEU A 18 2.16 -1.21 14.87
N ARG A 19 3.24 -0.93 15.62
CA ARG A 19 4.26 -1.91 16.00
C ARG A 19 3.96 -2.65 17.30
N ASN A 20 3.50 -1.93 18.32
CA ASN A 20 3.55 -2.39 19.71
C ASN A 20 2.16 -2.62 20.31
N GLU A 21 1.14 -1.89 19.87
CA GLU A 21 -0.19 -1.91 20.51
C GLU A 21 -1.23 -2.65 19.68
N ARG A 22 -1.07 -2.63 18.35
CA ARG A 22 -1.94 -3.33 17.41
C ARG A 22 -1.85 -4.85 17.61
N THR A 23 -3.00 -5.51 17.55
CA THR A 23 -3.05 -6.98 17.58
C THR A 23 -2.51 -7.58 16.28
N PRO A 24 -1.82 -8.73 16.30
CA PRO A 24 -1.28 -9.36 15.09
C PRO A 24 -2.31 -9.68 14.01
N GLN A 25 -3.59 -9.80 14.36
CA GLN A 25 -4.69 -10.11 13.44
C GLN A 25 -5.28 -8.88 12.75
N THR A 26 -4.81 -7.68 13.08
CA THR A 26 -5.25 -6.44 12.46
C THR A 26 -4.40 -6.14 11.24
N TYR A 27 -5.02 -5.93 10.10
CA TYR A 27 -4.36 -5.58 8.83
C TYR A 27 -4.65 -4.13 8.49
N VAL A 28 -3.64 -3.39 8.04
CA VAL A 28 -3.77 -1.94 7.80
C VAL A 28 -3.29 -1.61 6.39
N SER A 29 -4.12 -0.93 5.64
CA SER A 29 -3.74 -0.36 4.34
C SER A 29 -3.76 1.16 4.44
N PHE A 30 -2.65 1.81 4.10
CA PHE A 30 -2.63 3.25 3.91
C PHE A 30 -2.84 3.57 2.44
N LEU A 31 -3.94 4.27 2.14
CA LEU A 31 -4.16 4.82 0.82
C LEU A 31 -3.62 6.23 0.76
N THR A 32 -2.52 6.41 0.02
CA THR A 32 -1.88 7.71 -0.12
C THR A 32 -2.48 8.47 -1.30
N CYS A 33 -2.82 9.73 -1.05
CA CYS A 33 -3.28 10.67 -2.07
C CYS A 33 -2.54 11.99 -1.86
N THR A 34 -1.20 11.89 -1.79
CA THR A 34 -0.32 13.01 -1.49
C THR A 34 0.89 12.98 -2.39
N ASN A 35 1.34 14.16 -2.82
CA ASN A 35 2.62 14.34 -3.52
C ASN A 35 3.73 14.79 -2.55
N ASN A 36 3.47 14.79 -1.24
CA ASN A 36 4.46 15.14 -0.24
C ASN A 36 5.46 13.98 -0.06
N LEU A 37 6.68 14.17 -0.57
CA LEU A 37 7.74 13.16 -0.55
C LEU A 37 8.13 12.73 0.87
N ASP A 38 8.01 13.61 1.87
CA ASP A 38 8.30 13.26 3.26
C ASP A 38 7.25 12.30 3.82
N ASP A 39 5.97 12.51 3.46
CA ASP A 39 4.88 11.61 3.86
C ASP A 39 5.04 10.23 3.20
N VAL A 40 5.33 10.22 1.90
CA VAL A 40 5.59 8.98 1.14
C VAL A 40 6.76 8.22 1.73
N LYS A 41 7.86 8.91 2.07
CA LYS A 41 9.09 8.27 2.56
C LYS A 41 8.88 7.47 3.85
N TYR A 42 8.18 8.02 4.84
CA TYR A 42 7.97 7.27 6.09
C TYR A 42 6.95 6.14 5.89
N LEU A 43 5.92 6.34 5.05
CA LEU A 43 4.94 5.31 4.74
C LEU A 43 5.59 4.13 4.01
N SER A 44 6.40 4.39 2.97
CA SER A 44 7.19 3.33 2.30
C SER A 44 8.18 2.62 3.22
N ASN A 45 8.63 3.28 4.29
CA ASN A 45 9.44 2.63 5.31
C ASN A 45 8.60 1.73 6.22
N TRP A 46 7.36 2.12 6.54
CA TRP A 46 6.45 1.29 7.35
C TRP A 46 5.99 0.05 6.61
N ASP A 47 5.59 0.21 5.35
CA ASP A 47 5.25 -0.88 4.43
C ASP A 47 6.26 -2.04 4.48
N LYS A 48 7.55 -1.72 4.37
CA LYS A 48 8.64 -2.71 4.33
C LYS A 48 8.97 -3.34 5.68
N ASN A 49 8.64 -2.68 6.79
CA ASN A 49 9.21 -2.98 8.11
C ASN A 49 8.17 -3.23 9.20
N ILE A 50 6.87 -3.09 8.92
CA ILE A 50 5.79 -3.37 9.86
C ILE A 50 4.93 -4.49 9.26
N PRO A 51 4.86 -5.67 9.90
CA PRO A 51 4.04 -6.78 9.40
C PRO A 51 2.58 -6.37 9.21
N ASN A 52 1.89 -6.93 8.21
CA ASN A 52 0.45 -6.71 8.00
C ASN A 52 0.09 -5.23 7.77
N VAL A 53 1.03 -4.44 7.26
CA VAL A 53 0.85 -3.06 6.80
C VAL A 53 1.19 -3.02 5.33
N ASP A 54 0.34 -2.39 4.53
CA ASP A 54 0.55 -2.15 3.11
C ASP A 54 0.30 -0.66 2.81
N VAL A 55 1.05 -0.11 1.87
CA VAL A 55 0.90 1.29 1.44
C VAL A 55 0.67 1.32 -0.06
N LEU A 56 -0.47 1.90 -0.46
CA LEU A 56 -0.84 2.01 -1.86
C LEU A 56 -0.95 3.46 -2.28
N ASP A 57 -0.55 3.74 -3.51
CA ASP A 57 -0.78 5.01 -4.16
C ASP A 57 -2.21 5.11 -4.69
N ASP A 58 -2.59 6.30 -5.16
CA ASP A 58 -3.87 6.49 -5.81
C ASP A 58 -4.01 5.63 -7.08
N TYR A 59 -5.24 5.27 -7.43
CA TYR A 59 -5.53 4.42 -8.58
C TYR A 59 -4.83 4.81 -9.89
N ARG A 60 -4.68 6.11 -10.17
CA ARG A 60 -4.08 6.54 -11.45
C ARG A 60 -2.59 6.26 -11.47
N SER A 61 -1.92 6.56 -10.37
CA SER A 61 -0.49 6.28 -10.17
C SER A 61 -0.24 4.78 -10.16
N GLU A 62 -1.03 4.01 -9.41
CA GLU A 62 -0.94 2.55 -9.34
C GLU A 62 -1.16 1.90 -10.71
N ARG A 63 -2.19 2.34 -11.44
CA ARG A 63 -2.47 1.84 -12.80
C ARG A 63 -1.31 2.14 -13.76
N ALA A 64 -0.73 3.34 -13.67
CA ALA A 64 0.40 3.71 -14.51
C ALA A 64 1.62 2.81 -14.22
N GLU A 65 1.87 2.48 -12.95
CA GLU A 65 2.95 1.59 -12.54
C GLU A 65 2.73 0.14 -13.00
N VAL A 66 1.52 -0.39 -12.78
CA VAL A 66 1.14 -1.72 -13.28
C VAL A 66 1.30 -1.80 -14.79
N GLN A 67 0.86 -0.79 -15.54
CA GLN A 67 1.04 -0.73 -16.99
C GLN A 67 2.50 -0.57 -17.41
N ARG A 68 3.31 0.14 -16.63
CA ARG A 68 4.77 0.26 -16.87
C ARG A 68 5.47 -1.08 -16.75
N VAL A 69 5.08 -1.91 -15.77
CA VAL A 69 5.67 -3.24 -15.53
C VAL A 69 5.09 -4.30 -16.46
N ARG A 70 3.77 -4.36 -16.62
CA ARG A 70 3.04 -5.43 -17.35
C ARG A 70 2.77 -5.11 -18.82
N GLY A 71 2.99 -3.87 -19.23
CA GLY A 71 2.74 -3.35 -20.57
C GLY A 71 1.47 -2.49 -20.66
N ASN A 72 1.50 -1.48 -21.54
CA ASN A 72 0.45 -0.47 -21.69
C ASN A 72 -0.94 -1.03 -22.02
N ASN A 73 -1.02 -2.25 -22.57
CA ASN A 73 -2.27 -2.92 -22.93
C ASN A 73 -2.84 -3.78 -21.79
N PHE A 74 -2.16 -3.88 -20.65
CA PHE A 74 -2.67 -4.62 -19.50
C PHE A 74 -3.92 -3.94 -18.94
N SER A 75 -4.98 -4.72 -18.77
CA SER A 75 -6.23 -4.26 -18.17
C SER A 75 -6.11 -4.30 -16.66
N PHE A 76 -5.99 -3.12 -16.05
CA PHE A 76 -6.07 -2.94 -14.61
C PHE A 76 -7.27 -2.05 -14.30
N SER A 77 -8.26 -2.64 -13.63
CA SER A 77 -9.54 -2.00 -13.33
C SER A 77 -9.58 -1.45 -11.91
N TYR A 78 -10.61 -0.66 -11.60
CA TYR A 78 -10.90 -0.26 -10.22
C TYR A 78 -11.17 -1.45 -9.31
N GLY A 79 -11.76 -2.55 -9.82
CA GLY A 79 -11.98 -3.76 -9.03
C GLY A 79 -10.67 -4.40 -8.59
N ASP A 80 -9.70 -4.49 -9.52
CA ASP A 80 -8.35 -5.01 -9.24
C ASP A 80 -7.64 -4.15 -8.20
N TYR A 81 -7.77 -2.83 -8.32
CA TYR A 81 -7.22 -1.87 -7.36
C TYR A 81 -7.81 -2.01 -5.96
N ILE A 82 -9.14 -2.13 -5.84
CA ILE A 82 -9.79 -2.30 -4.52
C ILE A 82 -9.40 -3.65 -3.91
N ALA A 83 -9.35 -4.71 -4.72
CA ALA A 83 -8.93 -6.02 -4.24
C ALA A 83 -7.46 -6.00 -3.77
N LYS A 84 -6.56 -5.33 -4.51
CA LYS A 84 -5.18 -5.07 -4.06
C LYS A 84 -5.16 -4.30 -2.73
N ALA A 85 -5.91 -3.21 -2.62
CA ALA A 85 -5.95 -2.38 -1.42
C ALA A 85 -6.44 -3.12 -0.16
N ILE A 86 -7.34 -4.10 -0.31
CA ILE A 86 -7.87 -4.89 0.81
C ILE A 86 -6.96 -6.07 1.14
N LEU A 87 -6.45 -6.76 0.12
CA LEU A 87 -5.72 -8.01 0.30
C LEU A 87 -4.21 -7.83 0.45
N GLY A 88 -3.65 -6.70 0.03
CA GLY A 88 -2.23 -6.37 0.13
C GLY A 88 -1.62 -6.62 1.51
N PRO A 89 -2.18 -6.11 2.62
CA PRO A 89 -1.61 -6.37 3.94
C PRO A 89 -1.84 -7.82 4.41
N VAL A 90 -2.81 -8.54 3.84
CA VAL A 90 -3.19 -9.91 4.23
C VAL A 90 -2.29 -10.95 3.57
N ASP A 91 -1.99 -10.77 2.29
CA ASP A 91 -1.19 -11.69 1.50
C ASP A 91 -0.03 -10.95 0.82
N PRO A 92 1.18 -10.99 1.41
CA PRO A 92 2.37 -10.36 0.83
C PRO A 92 2.71 -10.84 -0.57
N TRP A 93 2.26 -12.03 -0.97
CA TRP A 93 2.44 -12.51 -2.34
C TRP A 93 1.70 -11.64 -3.36
N LEU A 94 0.50 -11.13 -3.03
CA LEU A 94 -0.27 -10.24 -3.91
C LEU A 94 0.47 -8.92 -4.18
N VAL A 95 1.12 -8.35 -3.15
CA VAL A 95 1.96 -7.15 -3.31
C VAL A 95 3.11 -7.44 -4.29
N SER A 96 3.85 -8.52 -4.06
CA SER A 96 5.01 -8.87 -4.89
C SER A 96 4.66 -9.25 -6.33
N SER A 97 3.48 -9.83 -6.57
CA SER A 97 3.07 -10.33 -7.90
C SER A 97 2.62 -9.22 -8.85
N CYS A 98 2.12 -8.10 -8.33
CA CYS A 98 1.80 -6.91 -9.13
C CYS A 98 3.05 -6.04 -9.39
N GLU A 99 4.12 -6.18 -8.60
CA GLU A 99 5.37 -5.43 -8.74
C GLU A 99 6.48 -6.18 -9.51
N MET A 100 6.42 -7.52 -9.60
CA MET A 100 7.47 -8.33 -10.24
C MET A 100 7.19 -8.71 -11.71
N ASN A 101 8.30 -8.76 -12.46
CA ASN A 101 8.36 -8.76 -13.92
C ASN A 101 8.53 -10.15 -14.55
N HIS A 102 7.95 -11.21 -13.99
CA HIS A 102 8.14 -12.55 -14.54
C HIS A 102 6.83 -13.32 -14.70
N HIS A 103 6.48 -13.51 -15.98
CA HIS A 103 5.68 -14.56 -16.59
C HIS A 103 4.80 -15.39 -15.63
N HIS A 104 3.49 -15.11 -15.72
CA HIS A 104 2.38 -15.67 -14.95
C HIS A 104 2.21 -15.00 -13.57
N TYR A 105 0.96 -15.04 -13.09
CA TYR A 105 0.41 -14.48 -11.84
C TYR A 105 -0.45 -13.21 -11.96
N PHE A 106 -1.62 -13.37 -11.36
CA PHE A 106 -2.87 -12.63 -11.42
C PHE A 106 -2.75 -11.26 -10.76
N CYS A 107 -2.85 -10.19 -11.55
CA CYS A 107 -3.27 -8.87 -11.05
C CYS A 107 -4.64 -8.50 -11.65
N SER A 108 -5.37 -9.50 -12.13
CA SER A 108 -6.71 -9.36 -12.72
C SER A 108 -7.62 -10.37 -12.04
N PHE A 109 -8.53 -9.89 -11.18
CA PHE A 109 -9.57 -10.74 -10.57
C PHE A 109 -10.67 -10.96 -11.61
N GLY A 110 -10.36 -11.78 -12.62
CA GLY A 110 -11.26 -12.21 -13.69
C GLY A 110 -11.53 -13.70 -13.65
#